data_AF-A0A7J9PMD5-F1
#
_entry.id   AF-A0A7J9PMD5-F1
#
_cell.length_a   1.000
_cell.length_b   1.000
_cell.length_c   1.000
_cell.angle_alpha   90.00
_cell.angle_beta   90.00
_cell.angle_gamma   90.00
#
_symmetry.space_group_name_H-M   'P 1'
#
loop_
_entity.id
_entity.type
_entity.pdbx_description
1 polymer ?
#
loop_
_entity_poly.entity_id
_entity_poly.type
_entity_poly.pdbx_seq_one_letter_code
_entity_poly.pdbx_strand_id
1 'polypeptide(L)'
;MRLLKNIWRNTKATGPYFLIGILLSALFQHYVSPDAFANLFGSQRGFGVLMAATIGVPLYVCGGGTIPLLMAWLDSGMSMGAAAAFMITGPATKITNLGAVKIVLGAKHFTSYVAFTIISAIIAGVVVNLFV
;
A
#
# COMPACT_ATOMS: atom_id res chain seq x y z
N MET A 1 13.91 -30.23 -19.35
CA MET A 1 15.06 -29.92 -18.45
C MET A 1 15.46 -28.45 -18.35
N ARG A 2 15.32 -27.59 -19.38
CA ARG A 2 15.68 -26.15 -19.29
C ARG A 2 14.82 -25.35 -18.29
N LEU A 3 13.52 -25.67 -18.18
CA LEU A 3 12.60 -25.01 -17.26
C LEU A 3 13.01 -25.21 -15.78
N LEU A 4 13.28 -26.46 -15.37
CA LEU A 4 13.70 -26.76 -13.99
C LEU A 4 14.99 -26.02 -13.61
N LYS A 5 15.98 -25.94 -14.51
CA LYS A 5 17.21 -25.18 -14.27
C LYS A 5 16.93 -23.67 -14.11
N ASN A 6 16.01 -23.12 -14.89
CA ASN A 6 15.64 -21.71 -14.78
C ASN A 6 14.86 -21.40 -13.49
N ILE A 7 13.91 -22.26 -13.12
CA ILE A 7 13.18 -22.14 -11.85
C ILE A 7 14.16 -22.20 -10.69
N TRP A 8 15.02 -23.22 -10.65
CA TRP A 8 16.01 -23.40 -9.59
C TRP A 8 16.95 -22.20 -9.45
N ARG A 9 17.43 -21.65 -10.57
CA ARG A 9 18.28 -20.46 -10.58
C ARG A 9 17.55 -19.23 -10.03
N ASN A 10 16.30 -19.02 -10.43
CA ASN A 10 15.49 -17.91 -9.94
C ASN A 10 15.13 -18.08 -8.45
N THR A 11 14.76 -19.28 -8.01
CA THR A 11 14.47 -19.55 -6.59
C THR A 11 15.70 -19.33 -5.72
N LYS A 12 16.89 -19.77 -6.16
CA LYS A 12 18.13 -19.55 -5.42
C LYS A 12 18.51 -18.07 -5.37
N ALA A 13 18.20 -17.31 -6.42
CA ALA A 13 18.46 -15.87 -6.49
C ALA A 13 17.49 -15.06 -5.63
N THR A 14 16.18 -15.34 -5.73
CA THR A 14 15.12 -14.55 -5.09
C THR A 14 14.81 -15.02 -3.67
N GLY A 15 15.02 -16.30 -3.36
CA GLY A 15 14.69 -16.91 -2.06
C GLY A 15 15.28 -16.17 -0.86
N PRO A 16 16.57 -15.82 -0.84
CA PRO A 16 17.17 -15.06 0.26
C PRO A 16 16.49 -13.70 0.49
N TYR A 17 16.22 -12.94 -0.58
CA TYR A 17 15.51 -11.66 -0.49
C TYR A 17 14.08 -11.83 0.03
N PHE A 18 13.40 -12.90 -0.39
CA PHE A 18 12.05 -13.21 0.05
C PHE A 18 12.02 -13.54 1.55
N LEU A 19 12.98 -14.34 2.04
CA LEU A 19 13.12 -14.67 3.46
C LEU A 19 13.40 -13.42 4.30
N ILE A 20 14.31 -12.55 3.84
CA ILE A 20 14.59 -11.27 4.51
C ILE A 20 13.34 -10.40 4.55
N GLY A 21 12.59 -10.31 3.45
CA GLY A 21 11.35 -9.55 3.37
C GLY A 21 10.26 -10.09 4.32
N ILE A 22 10.10 -11.40 4.42
CA ILE A 22 9.17 -12.04 5.37
C ILE A 22 9.60 -11.72 6.81
N LEU A 23 10.89 -11.86 7.14
CA LEU A 23 11.40 -11.61 8.48
C LEU A 23 11.20 -10.15 8.88
N LEU A 24 11.53 -9.20 7.99
CA LEU A 24 11.30 -7.78 8.21
C LEU A 24 9.81 -7.45 8.36
N SER A 25 8.94 -8.07 7.56
CA SER A 25 7.49 -7.88 7.66
C SER A 25 6.93 -8.40 8.98
N ALA A 26 7.40 -9.57 9.44
CA ALA A 26 7.01 -10.14 10.73
C ALA A 26 7.49 -9.28 11.90
N LEU A 27 8.74 -8.78 11.86
CA LEU A 27 9.26 -7.84 12.85
C LEU A 27 8.47 -6.54 12.85
N PHE A 28 8.15 -5.99 11.68
CA PHE A 28 7.34 -4.78 11.58
C PHE A 28 5.96 -4.97 12.20
N GLN A 29 5.26 -6.06 11.89
CA GLN A 29 3.95 -6.37 12.48
C GLN A 29 4.02 -6.61 14.00
N HIS A 30 5.16 -7.09 14.51
CA HIS A 30 5.36 -7.30 15.95
C HIS A 30 5.66 -6.00 16.71
N TYR A 31 6.54 -5.15 16.15
CA TYR A 31 6.98 -3.92 16.80
C TYR A 31 6.05 -2.73 16.58
N VAL A 32 5.28 -2.73 15.49
CA VAL A 32 4.37 -1.62 15.16
C VAL A 32 2.95 -2.03 15.51
N SER A 33 2.45 -1.47 16.60
CA SER A 33 1.09 -1.71 17.09
C SER A 33 0.05 -1.25 16.05
N PRO A 34 -0.95 -2.09 15.71
CA PRO A 34 -2.10 -1.71 14.88
C PRO A 34 -2.79 -0.43 15.38
N ASP A 35 -2.84 -0.23 16.70
CA ASP A 35 -3.44 0.95 17.34
C ASP A 35 -2.77 2.27 16.94
N ALA A 36 -1.46 2.27 16.68
CA ALA A 36 -0.75 3.48 16.27
C ALA A 36 -1.24 3.95 14.88
N PHE A 37 -1.43 3.01 13.96
CA PHE A 37 -1.96 3.30 12.64
C PHE A 37 -3.47 3.57 12.67
N ALA A 38 -4.23 2.83 13.47
CA ALA A 38 -5.66 3.07 13.63
C ALA A 38 -5.94 4.45 14.24
N ASN A 39 -5.14 4.91 15.20
CA ASN A 39 -5.25 6.28 15.74
C ASN A 39 -4.91 7.35 14.70
N LEU A 40 -3.89 7.12 13.85
CA LEU A 40 -3.63 7.99 12.70
C LEU A 40 -4.88 8.02 11.79
N PHE A 41 -5.33 6.88 11.30
CA PHE A 41 -6.36 6.82 10.26
C PHE A 41 -7.81 6.94 10.78
N GLY A 42 -8.04 6.89 12.08
CA GLY A 42 -9.37 6.83 12.71
C GLY A 42 -9.83 8.12 13.40
N SER A 43 -8.92 9.04 13.74
CA SER A 43 -9.22 10.21 14.59
C SER A 43 -10.30 11.14 14.02
N GLN A 44 -10.44 11.26 12.69
CA GLN A 44 -11.58 11.94 12.05
C GLN A 44 -11.95 11.29 10.70
N ARG A 45 -13.25 11.03 10.49
CA ARG A 45 -13.83 10.36 9.30
C ARG A 45 -13.26 10.86 7.96
N GLY A 46 -13.06 12.18 7.80
CA GLY A 46 -12.48 12.76 6.58
C GLY A 46 -10.95 12.84 6.58
N PHE A 47 -10.33 13.17 7.71
CA PHE A 47 -8.87 13.31 7.81
C PHE A 47 -8.14 11.97 7.70
N GLY A 48 -8.75 10.90 8.19
CA GLY A 48 -8.27 9.53 8.07
C GLY A 48 -8.14 9.06 6.62
N VAL A 49 -9.12 9.41 5.78
CA VAL A 49 -9.11 9.10 4.34
C VAL A 49 -7.97 9.82 3.63
N LEU A 50 -7.79 11.12 3.93
CA LEU A 50 -6.70 11.92 3.38
C LEU A 50 -5.32 11.37 3.78
N MET A 51 -5.14 11.02 5.06
CA MET A 51 -3.89 10.44 5.54
C MET A 51 -3.65 9.06 4.93
N ALA A 52 -4.67 8.21 4.82
CA ALA A 52 -4.54 6.90 4.20
C ALA A 52 -4.16 7.00 2.71
N ALA A 53 -4.78 7.92 1.97
CA ALA A 53 -4.45 8.16 0.56
C ALA A 53 -3.02 8.70 0.35
N THR A 54 -2.54 9.55 1.26
CA THR A 54 -1.21 10.16 1.13
C THR A 54 -0.09 9.27 1.65
N ILE A 55 -0.27 8.61 2.80
CA ILE A 55 0.70 7.68 3.39
C ILE A 55 0.75 6.35 2.60
N GLY A 56 -0.34 5.95 1.95
CA GLY A 56 -0.34 4.78 1.06
C GLY A 56 0.69 4.90 -0.08
N VAL A 57 0.95 6.12 -0.56
CA VAL A 57 1.92 6.38 -1.64
C VAL A 57 3.34 5.91 -1.29
N PRO A 58 3.99 6.42 -0.22
CA PRO A 58 5.34 6.00 0.18
C PRO A 58 5.36 4.64 0.89
N LEU A 59 4.29 4.25 1.59
CA LEU A 59 4.30 3.03 2.39
C LEU A 59 4.24 1.77 1.53
N TYR A 60 3.59 1.83 0.35
CA TYR A 60 3.41 0.72 -0.63
C TYR A 60 3.38 -0.68 0.01
N VAL A 61 2.20 -1.27 0.10
CA VAL A 61 2.07 -2.68 0.48
C VAL A 61 1.64 -3.49 -0.73
N CYS A 62 2.31 -4.62 -0.98
CA CYS A 62 1.92 -5.49 -2.07
C CYS A 62 0.53 -6.06 -1.78
N GLY A 63 -0.35 -6.13 -2.80
CA GLY A 63 -1.77 -6.45 -2.59
C GLY A 63 -2.04 -7.73 -1.79
N GLY A 64 -1.13 -8.72 -1.83
CA GLY A 64 -1.23 -9.93 -1.00
C GLY A 64 -1.04 -9.69 0.50
N GLY A 65 -0.22 -8.73 0.91
CA GLY A 65 0.00 -8.34 2.31
C GLY A 65 -0.92 -7.21 2.80
N THR A 66 -1.52 -6.45 1.88
CA THR A 66 -2.37 -5.30 2.23
C THR A 66 -3.66 -5.72 2.94
N ILE A 67 -4.28 -6.82 2.51
CA ILE A 67 -5.56 -7.29 3.07
C ILE A 67 -5.46 -7.63 4.56
N PRO A 68 -4.58 -8.55 5.01
CA PRO A 68 -4.49 -8.89 6.44
C PRO A 68 -4.10 -7.70 7.31
N LEU A 69 -3.26 -6.80 6.79
CA LEU A 69 -2.87 -5.58 7.49
C LEU A 69 -4.06 -4.62 7.68
N LEU A 70 -4.86 -4.42 6.63
CA LEU A 70 -6.07 -3.60 6.72
C LEU A 70 -7.11 -4.19 7.66
N MET A 71 -7.28 -5.52 7.68
CA MET A 71 -8.19 -6.18 8.64
C MET A 71 -7.79 -5.86 10.09
N ALA A 72 -6.50 -5.98 10.43
CA ALA A 72 -6.01 -5.63 11.76
C ALA A 72 -6.26 -4.16 12.12
N TRP A 73 -6.07 -3.23 11.17
CA TRP A 73 -6.31 -1.80 11.41
C TRP A 73 -7.80 -1.45 11.52
N LEU A 74 -8.67 -2.10 10.74
CA LEU A 74 -10.12 -1.96 10.81
C LEU A 74 -10.63 -2.45 12.17
N ASP A 75 -10.17 -3.61 12.63
CA ASP A 75 -10.49 -4.14 13.97
C ASP A 75 -10.02 -3.20 15.09
N SER A 76 -8.95 -2.45 14.84
CA SER A 76 -8.38 -1.46 15.77
C SER A 76 -9.05 -0.07 15.64
N GLY A 77 -10.06 0.11 14.79
CA GLY A 77 -10.85 1.35 14.68
C GLY A 77 -10.57 2.25 13.46
N MET A 78 -9.82 1.77 12.47
CA MET A 78 -9.69 2.45 11.17
C MET A 78 -11.05 2.51 10.45
N SER A 79 -11.34 3.58 9.72
CA SER A 79 -12.57 3.67 8.92
C SER A 79 -12.48 2.86 7.62
N MET A 80 -13.60 2.31 7.16
CA MET A 80 -13.68 1.60 5.88
C MET A 80 -13.29 2.49 4.69
N GLY A 81 -13.63 3.78 4.75
CA GLY A 81 -13.21 4.75 3.73
C GLY A 81 -11.70 4.94 3.67
N ALA A 82 -11.03 5.01 4.83
CA ALA A 82 -9.57 5.09 4.88
C ALA A 82 -8.93 3.81 4.34
N ALA A 83 -9.48 2.64 4.68
CA ALA A 83 -8.99 1.35 4.17
C ALA A 83 -9.11 1.26 2.64
N ALA A 84 -10.23 1.71 2.08
CA ALA A 84 -10.44 1.78 0.64
C ALA A 84 -9.44 2.73 -0.05
N ALA A 85 -9.22 3.92 0.51
CA ALA A 85 -8.25 4.87 -0.02
C ALA A 85 -6.80 4.33 0.01
N PHE A 86 -6.44 3.61 1.08
CA PHE A 86 -5.15 2.93 1.18
C PHE A 86 -5.03 1.77 0.17
N MET A 87 -6.10 1.00 -0.07
CA MET A 87 -6.11 -0.06 -1.09
C MET A 87 -5.95 0.47 -2.52
N ILE A 88 -6.37 1.71 -2.79
CA ILE A 88 -6.19 2.32 -4.10
C ILE A 88 -4.76 2.84 -4.25
N THR A 89 -4.29 3.63 -3.29
CA THR A 89 -2.98 4.27 -3.37
C THR A 89 -1.83 3.29 -3.17
N GLY A 90 -1.92 2.42 -2.16
CA GLY A 90 -0.89 1.46 -1.79
C GLY A 90 -0.35 0.67 -2.98
N PRO A 91 -1.13 -0.17 -3.67
CA PRO A 91 -0.66 -0.93 -4.83
C PRO A 91 -0.34 -0.08 -6.06
N ALA A 92 -1.04 1.05 -6.27
CA ALA A 92 -0.87 1.89 -7.44
C ALA A 92 0.52 2.56 -7.50
N THR A 93 1.11 2.84 -6.35
CA THR A 93 2.34 3.63 -6.22
C THR A 93 3.60 2.80 -6.04
N LYS A 94 3.60 1.55 -6.54
CA LYS A 94 4.80 0.71 -6.55
C LYS A 94 6.00 1.47 -7.12
N ILE A 95 7.11 1.51 -6.39
CA ILE A 95 8.32 2.28 -6.77
C ILE A 95 8.77 1.97 -8.20
N THR A 96 8.75 0.69 -8.60
CA THR A 96 9.10 0.29 -9.97
C THR A 96 8.12 0.81 -11.02
N ASN A 97 6.83 0.89 -10.69
CA ASN A 97 5.79 1.44 -11.56
C ASN A 97 5.93 2.96 -11.67
N LEU A 98 6.07 3.66 -10.54
CA LEU A 98 6.30 5.10 -10.52
C LEU A 98 7.56 5.50 -11.28
N GLY A 99 8.63 4.71 -11.16
CA GLY A 99 9.84 4.90 -11.95
C GLY A 99 9.58 4.81 -13.45
N ALA A 100 8.88 3.78 -13.90
CA ALA A 100 8.50 3.61 -15.30
C ALA A 100 7.60 4.75 -15.81
N VAL A 101 6.57 5.12 -15.04
CA VAL A 101 5.66 6.24 -15.35
C VAL A 101 6.44 7.55 -15.47
N LYS A 102 7.37 7.83 -14.55
CA LYS A 102 8.21 9.03 -14.60
C LYS A 102 9.10 9.07 -15.86
N ILE A 103 9.65 7.94 -16.27
CA ILE A 103 10.49 7.84 -17.47
C ILE A 103 9.65 8.06 -18.73
N VAL A 104 8.47 7.46 -18.81
CA VAL A 104 7.61 7.52 -20.01
C VAL A 104 6.90 8.86 -20.15
N LEU A 105 6.33 9.40 -19.08
CA LEU A 105 5.54 10.63 -19.12
C LEU A 105 6.38 11.90 -18.85
N GLY A 106 7.61 11.76 -18.35
CA GLY A 106 8.43 12.88 -17.92
C GLY A 106 7.99 13.46 -16.57
N ALA A 107 8.88 14.23 -15.93
CA ALA A 107 8.68 14.73 -14.56
C ALA A 107 7.44 15.62 -14.39
N LYS A 108 7.05 16.36 -15.43
CA LYS A 108 5.90 17.28 -15.40
C LYS A 108 4.56 16.56 -15.29
N HIS A 109 4.39 15.44 -16.01
CA HIS A 109 3.16 14.66 -15.98
C HIS A 109 3.15 13.61 -14.88
N PHE A 110 4.33 13.21 -14.39
CA PHE A 110 4.47 12.33 -13.24
C PHE A 110 3.80 12.89 -11.98
N THR A 111 3.99 14.18 -11.69
CA THR A 111 3.35 14.81 -10.53
C THR A 111 1.83 14.85 -10.67
N SER A 112 1.32 15.12 -11.88
CA SER A 112 -0.11 15.06 -12.17
C SER A 112 -0.68 13.65 -12.01
N TYR A 113 0.06 12.60 -12.38
CA TYR A 113 -0.34 11.21 -12.16
C TYR A 113 -0.49 10.91 -10.66
N VAL A 114 0.52 11.24 -9.85
CA VAL A 114 0.47 11.01 -8.40
C VAL A 114 -0.68 11.80 -7.75
N ALA A 115 -0.86 13.07 -8.13
CA ALA A 115 -1.96 13.88 -7.65
C ALA A 115 -3.32 13.27 -8.02
N PHE A 116 -3.48 12.81 -9.27
CA PHE A 116 -4.70 12.15 -9.72
C PHE A 116 -5.00 10.87 -8.94
N THR A 117 -3.99 10.04 -8.67
CA THR A 117 -4.15 8.83 -7.86
C THR A 117 -4.57 9.13 -6.42
N ILE A 118 -3.99 10.17 -5.80
CA ILE A 118 -4.37 10.57 -4.44
C ILE A 118 -5.80 11.12 -4.43
N ILE A 119 -6.15 11.99 -5.38
CA ILE A 119 -7.50 12.57 -5.47
C ILE A 119 -8.55 11.49 -5.70
N SER A 120 -8.31 10.56 -6.63
CA SER A 120 -9.26 9.47 -6.90
C SER A 120 -9.43 8.54 -5.70
N ALA A 121 -8.35 8.26 -4.96
CA ALA A 121 -8.42 7.49 -3.72
C ALA A 121 -9.19 8.22 -2.61
N ILE A 122 -9.02 9.54 -2.45
CA ILE A 122 -9.79 10.33 -1.49
C ILE A 122 -11.27 10.31 -1.86
N ILE A 123 -11.61 10.55 -3.12
CA ILE A 123 -13.01 10.53 -3.59
C ILE A 123 -13.63 9.16 -3.30
N ALA A 124 -12.95 8.07 -3.70
CA ALA A 124 -13.44 6.73 -3.44
C ALA A 124 -13.58 6.44 -1.94
N GLY A 125 -12.61 6.82 -1.12
CA GLY A 125 -12.67 6.62 0.34
C GLY A 125 -13.79 7.40 1.01
N VAL A 126 -14.02 8.66 0.61
CA VAL A 126 -15.15 9.46 1.09
C VAL A 126 -16.47 8.84 0.66
N VAL A 127 -16.59 8.42 -0.59
CA VAL A 127 -17.78 7.74 -1.10
C VAL A 127 -18.08 6.47 -0.29
N VAL A 128 -17.09 5.63 -0.03
CA VAL A 128 -17.25 4.43 0.81
C VAL A 128 -17.74 4.79 2.21
N ASN A 129 -17.20 5.86 2.80
CA ASN A 129 -17.59 6.33 4.13
C ASN A 129 -18.97 7.00 4.19
N LEU A 130 -19.57 7.32 3.03
CA LEU A 130 -20.96 7.80 2.95
C LEU A 130 -21.95 6.64 2.84
N PHE A 131 -21.54 5.50 2.28
CA PHE A 131 -22.38 4.32 2.10
C PHE A 131 -22.33 3.33 3.27
N VAL A 132 -21.33 3.44 4.14
CA VAL A 132 -21.09 2.59 5.34
C VAL A 132 -21.19 3.45 6.59
#